data_AF-A0A931SVW0-F1
#
_entry.id   AF-A0A931SVW0-F1
#
_cell.length_a   1.000
_cell.length_b   1.000
_cell.length_c   1.000
_cell.angle_alpha   90.00
_cell.angle_beta   90.00
_cell.angle_gamma   90.00
#
_symmetry.space_group_name_H-M   'P 1'
#
loop_
_entity.id
_entity.type
_entity.pdbx_description
1 polymer ?
#
loop_
_entity_poly.entity_id
_entity_poly.type
_entity_poly.pdbx_seq_one_letter_code
_entity_poly.pdbx_strand_id
1 'polypeptide(L)'
;MPTPISELEVLIATSRWLHTNGWSIETVSLAGGRGLPPITEQKATMTRQFEAAHIPFDERKLFRNSGPDIIASSGTHQWKVECKGISLAKATTHRNNFDRAVASVVSYYDSRQTRLGLALANDYLWEYRLERRLPVALREAIDMWVFLVTAEGAFAYEPTDDSLPFKGALSS
;
A
#
# COMPACT_ATOMS: atom_id res chain seq x y z
N MET A 1 6.44 -2.23 -22.89
CA MET A 1 5.46 -1.97 -21.82
C MET A 1 6.20 -2.01 -20.49
N PRO A 2 5.98 -1.06 -19.58
CA PRO A 2 6.58 -1.12 -18.24
C PRO A 2 6.15 -2.40 -17.53
N THR A 3 7.06 -2.98 -16.75
CA THR A 3 6.78 -4.16 -15.93
C THR A 3 5.71 -3.81 -14.88
N PRO A 4 4.65 -4.61 -14.70
CA PRO A 4 3.68 -4.39 -13.64
C PRO A 4 4.35 -4.36 -12.27
N ILE A 5 4.05 -3.32 -11.47
CA ILE A 5 4.55 -3.21 -10.10
C ILE A 5 3.80 -4.22 -9.23
N SER A 6 4.54 -5.16 -8.63
CA SER A 6 4.01 -6.20 -7.77
C SER A 6 3.56 -5.66 -6.40
N GLU A 7 2.74 -6.43 -5.69
CA GLU A 7 2.29 -6.05 -4.34
C GLU A 7 3.46 -5.95 -3.35
N LEU A 8 4.48 -6.80 -3.49
CA LEU A 8 5.70 -6.74 -2.68
C LEU A 8 6.47 -5.43 -2.92
N GLU A 9 6.54 -4.96 -4.18
CA GLU A 9 7.16 -3.66 -4.50
C GLU A 9 6.37 -2.49 -3.91
N VAL A 10 5.03 -2.53 -3.97
CA VAL A 10 4.15 -1.54 -3.33
C VAL A 10 4.41 -1.48 -1.82
N LEU A 11 4.47 -2.65 -1.17
CA LEU A 11 4.70 -2.77 0.27
C LEU A 11 6.07 -2.21 0.67
N ILE A 12 7.13 -2.53 -0.07
CA ILE A 12 8.49 -2.04 0.18
C ILE A 12 8.58 -0.52 -0.02
N ALA A 13 8.05 0.00 -1.13
CA ALA A 13 8.10 1.42 -1.44
C ALA A 13 7.32 2.25 -0.42
N THR A 14 6.15 1.78 0.01
CA THR A 14 5.33 2.45 1.00
C THR A 14 6.00 2.44 2.38
N SER A 15 6.59 1.31 2.78
CA SER A 15 7.35 1.23 4.04
C SER A 15 8.54 2.19 4.07
N ARG A 16 9.25 2.35 2.94
CA ARG A 16 10.36 3.31 2.81
C ARG A 16 9.90 4.75 2.94
N TRP A 17 8.78 5.09 2.30
CA TRP A 17 8.20 6.43 2.41
C TRP A 17 7.81 6.72 3.87
N LEU A 18 7.13 5.78 4.53
CA LEU A 18 6.74 5.91 5.93
C LEU A 18 7.96 6.18 6.83
N HIS A 19 9.01 5.36 6.71
CA HIS A 19 10.24 5.57 7.49
C HIS A 19 10.89 6.93 7.22
N THR A 20 11.04 7.29 5.94
CA THR A 20 11.64 8.59 5.55
C THR A 20 10.85 9.78 6.11
N ASN A 21 9.56 9.60 6.37
CA ASN A 21 8.67 10.61 6.95
C ASN A 21 8.46 10.44 8.48
N GLY A 22 9.38 9.74 9.17
CA GLY A 22 9.42 9.68 10.63
C GLY A 22 8.49 8.66 11.28
N TRP A 23 8.10 7.61 10.54
CA TRP A 23 7.28 6.51 11.06
C TRP A 23 8.11 5.24 11.27
N SER A 24 7.96 4.62 12.43
CA SER A 24 8.57 3.32 12.73
C SER A 24 7.73 2.20 12.14
N ILE A 25 8.32 1.32 11.32
CA ILE A 25 7.61 0.15 10.79
C ILE A 25 7.53 -0.92 11.87
N GLU A 26 6.32 -1.22 12.34
CA GLU A 26 6.09 -2.18 13.42
C GLU A 26 5.93 -3.59 12.87
N THR A 27 5.07 -3.73 11.86
CA THR A 27 4.72 -5.01 11.29
C THR A 27 4.37 -4.89 9.82
N VAL A 28 4.59 -5.97 9.09
CA VAL A 28 4.10 -6.18 7.74
C VAL A 28 3.44 -7.54 7.58
N SER A 29 2.45 -7.62 6.72
CA SER A 29 1.86 -8.88 6.28
C SER A 29 2.24 -9.16 4.83
N LEU A 30 2.64 -10.41 4.56
CA LEU A 30 3.04 -10.83 3.22
C LEU A 30 1.97 -11.75 2.65
N ALA A 31 1.50 -11.41 1.45
CA ALA A 31 0.53 -12.22 0.74
C ALA A 31 1.11 -13.60 0.37
N GLY A 32 0.38 -14.65 0.75
CA GLY A 32 0.62 -16.01 0.30
C GLY A 32 -0.40 -16.41 -0.77
N GLY A 33 0.00 -17.28 -1.70
CA GLY A 33 -0.93 -17.80 -2.68
C GLY A 33 -0.27 -18.37 -3.94
N ARG A 34 -1.10 -18.98 -4.78
CA ARG A 34 -0.66 -19.51 -6.08
C ARG A 34 -0.21 -18.35 -6.98
N GLY A 35 0.99 -18.45 -7.54
CA GLY A 35 1.55 -17.46 -8.46
C GLY A 35 2.33 -16.33 -7.78
N LEU A 36 2.49 -16.37 -6.45
CA LEU A 36 3.39 -15.50 -5.71
C LEU A 36 4.68 -16.24 -5.34
N PRO A 37 5.81 -15.53 -5.17
CA PRO A 37 7.02 -16.14 -4.64
C PRO A 37 6.77 -16.75 -3.24
N PRO A 38 7.52 -17.80 -2.86
CA PRO A 38 7.47 -18.35 -1.50
C PRO A 38 7.63 -17.26 -0.43
N ILE A 39 6.88 -17.36 0.67
CA ILE A 39 6.95 -16.39 1.77
C ILE A 39 8.38 -16.21 2.30
N THR A 40 9.18 -17.27 2.32
CA THR A 40 10.61 -17.21 2.71
C THR A 40 11.43 -16.32 1.79
N GLU A 41 11.19 -16.36 0.47
CA GLU A 41 11.87 -15.50 -0.50
C GLU A 41 11.37 -14.05 -0.43
N GLN A 42 10.07 -13.85 -0.20
CA GLN A 42 9.52 -12.51 0.02
C GLN A 42 10.12 -11.86 1.27
N LYS A 43 10.20 -12.60 2.39
CA LYS A 43 10.85 -12.13 3.63
C LYS A 43 12.31 -11.76 3.38
N ALA A 44 13.09 -12.64 2.75
CA ALA A 44 14.49 -12.37 2.43
C ALA A 44 14.66 -11.13 1.54
N THR A 45 13.79 -10.97 0.53
CA THR A 45 13.78 -9.79 -0.34
C THR A 45 13.50 -8.53 0.46
N MET A 46 12.48 -8.55 1.31
CA MET A 46 12.08 -7.40 2.11
C MET A 46 13.13 -7.01 3.15
N THR A 47 13.69 -7.98 3.90
CA THR A 47 14.80 -7.77 4.84
C THR A 47 15.96 -7.06 4.16
N ARG A 48 16.42 -7.58 3.02
CA ARG A 48 17.52 -6.96 2.24
C ARG A 48 17.19 -5.53 1.82
N GLN A 49 15.95 -5.27 1.40
CA GLN A 49 15.53 -3.93 0.99
C GLN A 49 15.40 -2.96 2.17
N PHE A 50 15.06 -3.46 3.35
CA PHE A 50 15.01 -2.68 4.59
C PHE A 50 16.43 -2.36 5.09
N GLU A 51 17.33 -3.34 5.11
CA GLU A 51 18.75 -3.15 5.44
C GLU A 51 19.41 -2.12 4.52
N ALA A 52 19.23 -2.25 3.20
CA ALA A 52 19.79 -1.32 2.21
C ALA A 52 19.28 0.12 2.37
N ALA A 53 18.06 0.28 2.90
CA ALA A 53 17.45 1.58 3.15
C ALA A 53 17.64 2.05 4.61
N HIS A 54 18.42 1.33 5.42
CA HIS A 54 18.65 1.62 6.85
C HIS A 54 17.33 1.78 7.64
N ILE A 55 16.33 0.94 7.31
CA ILE A 55 15.09 0.85 8.06
C ILE A 55 15.35 -0.04 9.28
N PRO A 56 15.18 0.44 10.53
CA PRO A 56 15.29 -0.42 11.69
C PRO A 56 14.08 -1.37 11.77
N PHE A 57 14.32 -2.65 12.08
CA PHE A 57 13.27 -3.62 12.32
C PHE A 57 13.71 -4.71 13.30
N ASP A 58 12.73 -5.32 13.97
CA ASP A 58 12.90 -6.55 14.75
C ASP A 58 12.34 -7.73 13.94
N GLU A 59 13.20 -8.59 13.41
CA GLU A 59 12.80 -9.74 12.58
C GLU A 59 11.75 -10.65 13.23
N ARG A 60 11.76 -10.74 14.58
CA ARG A 60 10.84 -11.61 15.32
C ARG A 60 9.42 -11.03 15.38
N LYS A 61 9.27 -9.72 15.15
CA LYS A 61 8.00 -9.00 15.24
C LYS A 61 7.51 -8.47 13.90
N LEU A 62 8.44 -8.20 12.98
CA LEU A 62 8.17 -7.55 11.71
C LEU A 62 7.13 -8.32 10.90
N PHE A 63 7.26 -9.63 10.75
CA PHE A 63 6.36 -10.39 9.86
C PHE A 63 5.15 -10.98 10.59
N ARG A 64 3.95 -10.61 10.13
CA ARG A 64 2.67 -11.16 10.59
C ARG A 64 1.91 -11.85 9.46
N ASN A 65 1.03 -12.78 9.81
CA ASN A 65 0.26 -13.57 8.84
C ASN A 65 -1.16 -13.02 8.59
N SER A 66 -1.54 -11.93 9.23
CA SER A 66 -2.86 -11.32 9.11
C SER A 66 -2.86 -9.87 9.59
N GLY A 67 -3.92 -9.14 9.22
CA GLY A 67 -4.11 -7.73 9.55
C GLY A 67 -3.77 -6.83 8.35
N PRO A 68 -3.50 -5.53 8.60
CA PRO A 68 -2.99 -4.62 7.59
C PRO A 68 -1.67 -5.12 7.00
N ASP A 69 -1.44 -4.84 5.72
CA ASP A 69 -0.18 -5.15 5.05
C ASP A 69 0.99 -4.39 5.66
N ILE A 70 0.77 -3.17 6.16
CA ILE A 70 1.76 -2.40 6.94
C ILE A 70 1.08 -1.79 8.17
N ILE A 71 1.75 -1.91 9.32
CA ILE A 71 1.49 -1.09 10.51
C ILE A 71 2.74 -0.28 10.81
N ALA A 72 2.58 1.04 10.94
CA ALA A 72 3.67 1.94 11.31
C ALA A 72 3.21 2.94 12.37
N SER A 73 4.10 3.38 13.26
CA SER A 73 3.75 4.24 14.40
C SER A 73 4.63 5.48 14.50
N SER A 74 4.08 6.57 15.04
CA SER A 74 4.84 7.77 15.40
C SER A 74 4.14 8.48 16.56
N GLY A 75 4.78 8.47 17.73
CA GLY A 75 4.16 8.93 18.97
C GLY A 75 2.88 8.16 19.28
N THR A 76 1.75 8.86 19.37
CA THR A 76 0.43 8.26 19.63
C THR A 76 -0.33 7.86 18.36
N HIS A 77 0.20 8.15 17.17
CA HIS A 77 -0.47 7.90 15.90
C HIS A 77 0.00 6.58 15.28
N GLN A 78 -0.89 5.96 14.52
CA GLN A 78 -0.59 4.71 13.82
C GLN A 78 -1.15 4.71 12.40
N TRP A 79 -0.33 4.32 11.44
CA TRP A 79 -0.77 3.93 10.11
C TRP A 79 -1.18 2.48 10.07
N LYS A 80 -2.28 2.21 9.35
CA LYS A 80 -2.67 0.88 8.90
C LYS A 80 -2.94 0.94 7.41
N VAL A 81 -2.10 0.25 6.65
CA VAL A 81 -2.07 0.36 5.19
C VAL A 81 -2.35 -0.98 4.54
N GLU A 82 -3.22 -0.98 3.53
CA GLU A 82 -3.39 -2.09 2.59
C GLU A 82 -2.64 -1.79 1.30
N CYS A 83 -1.91 -2.76 0.76
CA CYS A 83 -1.10 -2.65 -0.44
C CYS A 83 -1.69 -3.48 -1.57
N LYS A 84 -1.76 -2.95 -2.80
CA LYS A 84 -2.16 -3.70 -3.99
C LYS A 84 -1.30 -3.36 -5.20
N GLY A 85 -0.64 -4.39 -5.73
CA GLY A 85 0.07 -4.33 -7.02
C GLY A 85 -0.85 -4.56 -8.21
N ILE A 86 -0.29 -4.54 -9.42
CA ILE A 86 -0.99 -4.92 -10.65
C ILE A 86 -0.66 -6.37 -11.01
N SER A 87 -1.71 -7.17 -11.24
CA SER A 87 -1.60 -8.51 -11.80
C SER A 87 -2.14 -8.54 -13.23
N LEU A 88 -1.76 -9.53 -14.04
CA LEU A 88 -2.30 -9.72 -15.40
C LEU A 88 -3.71 -10.35 -15.38
N ALA A 89 -4.49 -10.11 -14.32
CA ALA A 89 -5.80 -10.71 -14.13
C ALA A 89 -6.87 -10.01 -14.98
N LYS A 90 -8.07 -10.59 -15.01
CA LYS A 90 -9.22 -9.98 -15.72
C LYS A 90 -9.69 -8.72 -14.99
N ALA A 91 -10.24 -7.75 -15.72
CA ALA A 91 -10.75 -6.48 -15.16
C ALA A 91 -11.76 -6.64 -14.01
N THR A 92 -12.53 -7.74 -13.99
CA THR A 92 -13.44 -8.10 -12.89
C THR A 92 -12.69 -8.45 -11.60
N THR A 93 -11.56 -9.15 -11.72
CA THR A 93 -10.65 -9.47 -10.61
C THR A 93 -10.05 -8.20 -10.04
N HIS A 94 -9.60 -7.27 -10.89
CA HIS A 94 -9.10 -5.96 -10.43
C HIS A 94 -10.13 -5.18 -9.64
N ARG A 95 -11.38 -5.11 -10.14
CA ARG A 95 -12.48 -4.45 -9.42
C ARG A 95 -12.72 -5.07 -8.04
N ASN A 96 -12.85 -6.40 -7.98
CA ASN A 96 -13.11 -7.08 -6.72
C ASN A 96 -11.93 -6.94 -5.74
N ASN A 97 -10.69 -6.93 -6.24
CA ASN A 97 -9.50 -6.68 -5.42
C ASN A 97 -9.50 -5.25 -4.86
N PHE A 98 -9.89 -4.26 -5.66
CA PHE A 98 -10.02 -2.87 -5.20
C PHE A 98 -11.08 -2.75 -4.10
N ASP A 99 -12.29 -3.25 -4.36
CA ASP A 99 -13.39 -3.19 -3.40
C ASP A 99 -13.02 -3.87 -2.07
N ARG A 100 -12.34 -5.03 -2.16
CA ARG A 100 -11.82 -5.74 -0.99
C ARG A 100 -10.76 -4.93 -0.25
N ALA A 101 -9.83 -4.31 -0.96
CA ALA A 101 -8.78 -3.50 -0.36
C ALA A 101 -9.38 -2.31 0.41
N VAL A 102 -10.33 -1.58 -0.19
CA VAL A 102 -11.05 -0.49 0.49
C VAL A 102 -11.77 -1.00 1.74
N ALA A 103 -12.49 -2.12 1.63
CA ALA A 103 -13.19 -2.70 2.78
C ALA A 103 -12.22 -3.14 3.90
N SER A 104 -11.08 -3.74 3.55
CA SER A 104 -10.02 -4.08 4.50
C SER A 104 -9.53 -2.83 5.22
N VAL A 105 -9.15 -1.78 4.50
CA VAL A 105 -8.65 -0.52 5.07
C VAL A 105 -9.66 0.08 6.05
N VAL A 106 -10.94 0.17 5.65
CA VAL A 106 -12.00 0.70 6.53
C VAL A 106 -12.14 -0.15 7.80
N SER A 107 -12.03 -1.48 7.69
CA SER A 107 -12.13 -2.37 8.85
C SER A 107 -11.01 -2.19 9.88
N TYR A 108 -9.90 -1.55 9.49
CA TYR A 108 -8.76 -1.29 10.37
C TYR A 108 -8.95 -0.08 11.28
N TYR A 109 -9.97 0.75 11.03
CA TYR A 109 -10.27 1.92 11.84
C TYR A 109 -10.80 1.53 13.22
N ASP A 110 -9.96 1.67 14.23
CA ASP A 110 -10.26 1.33 15.63
C ASP A 110 -10.13 2.51 16.59
N SER A 111 -9.50 3.61 16.17
CA SER A 111 -9.31 4.80 17.00
C SER A 111 -9.17 6.06 16.15
N ARG A 112 -9.36 7.24 16.75
CA ARG A 112 -9.09 8.53 16.09
C ARG A 112 -7.61 8.79 15.81
N GLN A 113 -6.73 8.00 16.41
CA GLN A 113 -5.29 8.07 16.19
C GLN A 113 -4.83 7.20 15.01
N THR A 114 -5.75 6.41 14.46
CA THR A 114 -5.49 5.50 13.34
C THR A 114 -5.65 6.23 12.01
N ARG A 115 -4.56 6.33 11.26
CA ARG A 115 -4.53 6.80 9.87
C ARG A 115 -4.67 5.62 8.93
N LEU A 116 -5.59 5.75 7.98
CA LEU A 116 -5.89 4.71 7.00
C LEU A 116 -5.13 4.98 5.71
N GLY A 117 -4.45 3.96 5.19
CA GLY A 117 -3.74 4.05 3.91
C GLY A 117 -4.18 3.00 2.91
N LEU A 118 -4.42 3.42 1.67
CA LEU A 118 -4.54 2.53 0.53
C LEU A 118 -3.34 2.75 -0.41
N ALA A 119 -2.40 1.81 -0.42
CA ALA A 119 -1.22 1.86 -1.28
C ALA A 119 -1.43 1.03 -2.55
N LEU A 120 -1.23 1.67 -3.69
CA LEU A 120 -1.52 1.10 -5.00
C LEU A 120 -0.32 1.29 -5.92
N ALA A 121 -0.04 0.30 -6.76
CA ALA A 121 0.78 0.52 -7.95
C ALA A 121 0.18 1.66 -8.80
N ASN A 122 0.98 2.55 -9.37
CA ASN A 122 0.49 3.67 -10.19
C ASN A 122 0.14 3.16 -11.59
N ASP A 123 -1.13 2.80 -11.79
CA ASP A 123 -1.65 2.23 -13.03
C ASP A 123 -3.09 2.70 -13.30
N TYR A 124 -3.43 2.88 -14.59
CA TYR A 124 -4.74 3.37 -15.04
C TYR A 124 -5.92 2.47 -14.61
N LEU A 125 -5.66 1.19 -14.33
CA LEU A 125 -6.69 0.27 -13.83
C LEU A 125 -7.21 0.69 -12.45
N TRP A 126 -6.42 1.41 -11.66
CA TRP A 126 -6.84 1.93 -10.36
C TRP A 126 -7.45 3.32 -10.43
N GLU A 127 -6.97 4.19 -11.32
CA GLU A 127 -7.48 5.56 -11.51
C GLU A 127 -9.01 5.58 -11.62
N TYR A 128 -9.54 4.85 -12.61
CA TYR A 128 -10.98 4.75 -12.82
C TYR A 128 -11.74 4.20 -11.60
N ARG A 129 -11.10 3.32 -10.82
CA ARG A 129 -11.74 2.70 -9.64
C ARG A 129 -11.77 3.69 -8.48
N LEU A 130 -10.70 4.44 -8.24
CA LEU A 130 -10.64 5.47 -7.20
C LEU A 130 -11.69 6.55 -7.45
N GLU A 131 -11.73 7.12 -8.65
CA GLU A 131 -12.69 8.19 -8.98
C GLU A 131 -14.15 7.76 -8.74
N ARG A 132 -14.50 6.52 -9.09
CA ARG A 132 -15.88 6.03 -9.02
C ARG A 132 -16.28 5.40 -7.70
N ARG A 133 -15.32 4.89 -6.92
CA ARG A 133 -15.61 4.04 -5.75
C ARG A 133 -15.02 4.54 -4.45
N LEU A 134 -13.99 5.40 -4.52
CA LEU A 134 -13.38 6.03 -3.37
C LEU A 134 -13.27 7.55 -3.63
N PRO A 135 -14.42 8.24 -3.78
CA PRO A 135 -14.42 9.69 -4.04
C PRO A 135 -13.78 10.45 -2.88
N VAL A 136 -13.32 11.67 -3.15
CA VAL A 136 -12.69 12.59 -2.17
C VAL A 136 -13.52 12.68 -0.88
N ALA A 137 -14.82 12.94 -1.00
CA ALA A 137 -15.72 13.05 0.15
C ALA A 137 -15.73 11.79 1.04
N LEU A 138 -15.60 10.59 0.45
CA LEU A 138 -15.50 9.35 1.23
C LEU A 138 -14.13 9.25 1.90
N ARG A 139 -13.04 9.59 1.21
CA ARG A 139 -11.69 9.60 1.79
C ARG A 139 -11.59 10.54 2.97
N GLU A 140 -12.10 11.77 2.84
CA GLU A 140 -12.15 12.76 3.91
C GLU A 140 -12.95 12.23 5.13
N ALA A 141 -14.12 11.65 4.89
CA ALA A 141 -14.99 11.17 5.96
C ALA A 141 -14.35 10.08 6.84
N ILE A 142 -13.39 9.33 6.30
CA ILE A 142 -12.71 8.23 7.00
C ILE A 142 -11.19 8.47 7.18
N ASP A 143 -10.71 9.69 6.89
CA ASP A 143 -9.28 10.06 6.91
C ASP A 143 -8.38 9.04 6.15
N MET A 144 -8.82 8.62 4.96
CA MET A 144 -8.08 7.66 4.12
C MET A 144 -7.17 8.36 3.12
N TRP A 145 -5.88 8.12 3.29
CA TRP A 145 -4.83 8.55 2.37
C TRP A 145 -4.62 7.50 1.28
N VAL A 146 -4.09 7.97 0.14
CA VAL A 146 -3.72 7.10 -0.98
C VAL A 146 -2.22 7.18 -1.19
N PHE A 147 -1.55 6.04 -1.33
CA PHE A 147 -0.15 5.99 -1.77
C PHE A 147 -0.10 5.48 -3.20
N LEU A 148 0.46 6.25 -4.13
CA LEU A 148 0.72 5.78 -5.49
C LEU A 148 2.20 5.43 -5.65
N VAL A 149 2.45 4.18 -6.01
CA VAL A 149 3.80 3.63 -6.16
C VAL A 149 4.19 3.57 -7.62
N THR A 150 5.31 4.21 -7.96
CA THR A 150 5.92 4.18 -9.29
C THR A 150 7.31 3.53 -9.21
N ALA A 151 8.03 3.46 -10.33
CA ALA A 151 9.44 3.09 -10.33
C ALA A 151 10.34 4.04 -9.53
N GLU A 152 9.91 5.30 -9.31
CA GLU A 152 10.67 6.31 -8.56
C GLU A 152 10.46 6.19 -7.04
N GLY A 153 9.41 5.49 -6.60
CA GLY A 153 9.03 5.37 -5.20
C GLY A 153 7.53 5.54 -4.95
N ALA A 154 7.16 5.66 -3.67
CA ALA A 154 5.80 5.91 -3.24
C ALA A 154 5.56 7.41 -3.03
N PHE A 155 4.38 7.89 -3.42
CA PHE A 155 3.91 9.25 -3.20
C PHE A 155 2.60 9.19 -2.43
N ALA A 156 2.53 9.90 -1.30
CA ALA A 156 1.33 9.96 -0.47
C ALA A 156 0.45 11.16 -0.87
N TYR A 157 -0.85 10.92 -0.89
CA TYR A 157 -1.88 11.91 -1.20
C TYR A 157 -2.87 11.97 -0.04
N GLU A 158 -3.19 13.20 0.34
CA GLU A 158 -4.10 13.51 1.43
C GLU A 158 -5.55 13.12 1.08
N PRO A 159 -6.41 12.90 2.08
CA PRO A 159 -7.82 12.58 1.85
C PRO A 159 -8.54 13.64 1.00
N THR A 160 -8.12 14.90 1.10
CA THR A 160 -8.66 16.07 0.42
C THR A 160 -8.13 16.29 -1.00
N ASP A 161 -7.07 15.58 -1.41
CA ASP A 161 -6.47 15.76 -2.74
C ASP A 161 -7.48 15.37 -3.82
N ASP A 162 -7.91 16.33 -4.63
CA ASP A 162 -8.97 16.15 -5.62
C ASP A 162 -8.53 15.36 -6.86
N SER A 163 -7.23 15.40 -7.16
CA SER A 163 -6.61 14.85 -8.35
C SER A 163 -5.38 14.02 -7.96
N LEU A 164 -5.46 12.72 -8.28
CA LEU A 164 -4.35 11.80 -8.07
C LEU A 164 -3.62 11.64 -9.40
N PRO A 165 -2.31 11.95 -9.49
CA PRO A 165 -1.58 11.93 -10.75
C PRO A 165 -1.22 10.50 -11.13
N PHE A 166 -2.21 9.76 -11.61
CA PHE A 166 -1.97 8.48 -12.24
C PHE A 166 -1.14 8.69 -13.51
N LYS A 167 0.15 8.36 -13.44
CA LYS A 167 1.10 8.58 -14.55
C LYS A 167 1.10 7.40 -15.54
N GLY A 168 0.12 6.49 -15.44
CA GLY A 168 -0.07 5.40 -16.40
C GLY A 168 -0.48 5.87 -17.80
N ALA A 169 -0.88 7.13 -17.95
CA ALA A 169 -0.97 7.79 -19.23
C ALA A 169 0.45 8.05 -19.77
N LEU A 170 0.98 7.10 -20.52
CA LEU A 170 1.72 7.51 -21.71
C LEU A 170 0.75 8.38 -22.52
N SER A 171 0.96 9.69 -22.43
CA SER A 171 0.67 10.61 -23.52
C SER A 171 1.16 9.98 -24.82
N SER A 172 0.21 9.72 -25.73
CA SER A 172 0.34 9.54 -27.18
C SER A 172 1.49 8.68 -27.69
#